data_AF-A0A7X3S9Z4-F1
#
_entry.id   AF-A0A7X3S9Z4-F1
#
_cell.length_a   1.000
_cell.length_b   1.000
_cell.length_c   1.000
_cell.angle_alpha   90.00
_cell.angle_beta   90.00
_cell.angle_gamma   90.00
#
_symmetry.space_group_name_H-M   'P 1'
#
loop_
_entity.id
_entity.type
_entity.pdbx_description
1 polymer ?
#
loop_
_entity_poly.entity_id
_entity_poly.type
_entity_poly.pdbx_seq_one_letter_code
_entity_poly.pdbx_strand_id
1 'polypeptide(L)'
;MNRQERRAQRAEGNLDTKGFLDVAGKFIDVANRENRKVPATELQMAFLWAAARYNAHVAKAVVEVENHEEFVEHMVKQYTEMLRQHLADPELG
;
A
#
# COMPACT_ATOMS: atom_id res chain seq x y z
N MET A 1 11.44 13.74 -17.67
CA MET A 1 12.08 13.63 -16.35
C MET A 1 13.53 13.13 -16.50
N ASN A 2 14.49 13.96 -16.13
CA ASN A 2 15.93 13.73 -16.22
C ASN A 2 16.43 12.85 -15.04
N ARG A 3 17.56 12.17 -15.23
CA ARG A 3 18.29 11.37 -14.23
C ARG A 3 18.65 12.16 -12.96
N GLN A 4 18.89 13.47 -13.06
CA GLN A 4 19.14 14.34 -11.90
C GLN A 4 17.88 14.54 -11.05
N GLU A 5 16.73 14.78 -11.68
CA GLU A 5 15.43 14.92 -10.98
C GLU A 5 15.04 13.63 -10.26
N ARG A 6 15.24 12.46 -10.88
CA ARG A 6 15.03 11.15 -10.23
C ARG A 6 15.95 10.91 -9.02
N ARG A 7 17.18 11.46 -9.05
CA ARG A 7 18.13 11.34 -7.93
C ARG A 7 17.78 12.27 -6.78
N ALA A 8 17.33 13.49 -7.08
CA ALA A 8 16.87 14.45 -6.08
C ALA A 8 15.61 13.95 -5.35
N GLN A 9 14.60 13.44 -6.08
CA GLN A 9 13.39 12.87 -5.47
C GLN A 9 13.71 11.69 -4.52
N ARG A 10 14.65 10.83 -4.92
CA ARG A 10 15.12 9.73 -4.05
C ARG A 10 15.89 10.21 -2.83
N ALA A 11 16.62 11.33 -2.93
CA ALA A 11 17.33 11.93 -1.79
C ALA A 11 16.37 12.61 -0.79
N GLU A 12 15.22 13.09 -1.27
CA GLU A 12 14.12 13.64 -0.45
C GLU A 12 13.20 12.56 0.14
N GLY A 13 13.44 11.28 -0.15
CA GLY A 13 12.62 10.16 0.36
C GLY A 13 11.32 9.91 -0.41
N ASN A 14 11.08 10.64 -1.51
CA ASN A 14 9.90 10.46 -2.35
C ASN A 14 10.08 9.26 -3.30
N LEU A 15 9.09 8.37 -3.33
CA LEU A 15 9.09 7.20 -4.20
C LEU A 15 8.64 7.59 -5.62
N ASP A 16 9.51 7.35 -6.62
CA ASP A 16 9.07 7.29 -8.02
C ASP A 16 8.21 6.03 -8.25
N THR A 17 7.51 5.93 -9.39
CA THR A 17 6.62 4.77 -9.67
C THR A 17 7.33 3.44 -9.49
N LYS A 18 8.59 3.34 -9.92
CA LYS A 18 9.38 2.12 -9.76
C LYS A 18 9.64 1.85 -8.27
N GLY A 19 10.10 2.84 -7.53
CA GLY A 19 10.36 2.73 -6.10
C GLY A 19 9.12 2.34 -5.30
N PHE A 20 7.96 2.87 -5.68
CA PHE A 20 6.67 2.47 -5.11
C PHE A 20 6.39 0.97 -5.35
N LEU A 21 6.47 0.52 -6.60
CA LEU A 21 6.24 -0.89 -6.95
C LEU A 21 7.28 -1.83 -6.29
N ASP A 22 8.54 -1.42 -6.21
CA ASP A 22 9.60 -2.20 -5.55
C ASP A 22 9.31 -2.35 -4.04
N VAL A 23 8.76 -1.32 -3.38
CA VAL A 23 8.37 -1.39 -1.96
C VAL A 23 7.09 -2.22 -1.78
N ALA A 24 6.08 -2.02 -2.63
CA ALA A 24 4.86 -2.82 -2.62
C ALA A 24 5.14 -4.32 -2.86
N GLY A 25 6.08 -4.63 -3.76
CA GLY A 25 6.54 -6.00 -4.02
C GLY A 25 7.08 -6.70 -2.77
N LYS A 26 7.80 -5.98 -1.89
CA LYS A 26 8.28 -6.55 -0.61
C LYS A 26 7.14 -6.97 0.32
N PHE A 27 6.01 -6.25 0.29
CA PHE A 27 4.82 -6.64 1.07
C PHE A 27 4.22 -7.94 0.51
N ILE A 28 4.13 -8.04 -0.82
CA ILE A 28 3.67 -9.25 -1.51
C ILE A 28 4.61 -10.44 -1.24
N ASP A 29 5.93 -10.23 -1.21
CA ASP A 29 6.89 -11.28 -0.87
C ASP A 29 6.67 -11.85 0.54
N VAL A 30 6.33 -10.99 1.51
CA VAL A 30 5.95 -11.43 2.86
C VAL A 30 4.66 -12.23 2.80
N ALA A 31 3.64 -11.76 2.07
CA ALA A 31 2.39 -12.51 1.86
C ALA A 31 2.66 -13.91 1.30
N ASN A 32 3.45 -13.99 0.23
CA ASN A 32 3.77 -15.24 -0.46
C ASN A 32 4.55 -16.22 0.43
N ARG A 33 5.42 -15.72 1.31
CA ARG A 33 6.12 -16.55 2.28
C ARG A 33 5.18 -17.13 3.33
N GLU A 34 4.29 -16.31 3.89
CA GLU A 34 3.37 -16.75 4.94
C GLU A 34 2.25 -17.64 4.40
N ASN A 35 1.81 -17.44 3.14
CA ASN A 35 0.79 -18.25 2.48
C ASN A 35 1.20 -19.73 2.31
N ARG A 36 2.49 -20.06 2.49
CA ARG A 36 2.96 -21.46 2.54
C ARG A 36 2.49 -22.20 3.80
N LYS A 37 2.06 -21.47 4.83
CA LYS A 37 1.70 -22.00 6.16
C LYS A 37 0.31 -21.60 6.62
N VAL A 38 -0.20 -20.47 6.13
CA VAL A 38 -1.49 -19.90 6.52
C VAL A 38 -2.40 -19.88 5.29
N PRO A 39 -3.68 -20.30 5.39
CA PRO A 39 -4.61 -20.20 4.28
C PRO A 39 -4.72 -18.76 3.75
N ALA A 40 -4.70 -18.60 2.43
CA ALA A 40 -4.77 -17.28 1.78
C ALA A 40 -5.96 -16.44 2.25
N THR A 41 -7.11 -17.08 2.53
CA THR A 41 -8.33 -16.41 3.02
C THR A 41 -8.19 -15.80 4.41
N GLU A 42 -7.38 -16.40 5.28
CA GLU A 42 -7.04 -15.87 6.60
C GLU A 42 -5.94 -14.81 6.48
N LEU A 43 -4.95 -15.09 5.62
CA LEU A 43 -3.81 -14.20 5.43
C LEU A 43 -4.22 -12.85 4.85
N GLN A 44 -5.14 -12.82 3.89
CA GLN A 44 -5.66 -11.56 3.34
C GLN A 44 -6.33 -10.70 4.42
N MET A 45 -7.04 -11.30 5.37
CA MET A 45 -7.73 -10.57 6.44
C MET A 45 -6.73 -10.03 7.46
N ALA A 46 -5.70 -10.82 7.80
CA ALA A 46 -4.60 -10.37 8.66
C ALA A 46 -3.86 -9.18 8.02
N PHE A 47 -3.65 -9.22 6.70
CA PHE A 47 -2.93 -8.18 5.98
C PHE A 47 -3.77 -6.91 5.82
N LEU A 48 -5.07 -7.03 5.59
CA LEU A 48 -6.01 -5.92 5.62
C LEU A 48 -6.01 -5.22 6.98
N TRP A 49 -6.08 -6.00 8.07
CA TRP A 49 -6.00 -5.45 9.42
C TRP A 49 -4.67 -4.74 9.70
N ALA A 50 -3.56 -5.34 9.29
CA ALA A 50 -2.23 -4.76 9.47
C ALA A 50 -2.06 -3.44 8.67
N ALA A 51 -2.55 -3.42 7.43
CA ALA A 51 -2.56 -2.21 6.60
C ALA A 51 -3.40 -1.10 7.26
N ALA A 52 -4.59 -1.42 7.77
CA ALA A 52 -5.43 -0.45 8.49
C ALA A 52 -4.71 0.13 9.72
N ARG A 53 -4.03 -0.72 10.51
CA ARG A 53 -3.25 -0.27 11.68
C ARG A 53 -2.11 0.67 11.29
N TYR A 54 -1.37 0.35 10.23
CA TYR A 54 -0.28 1.19 9.76
C TYR A 54 -0.80 2.54 9.22
N ASN A 55 -1.86 2.52 8.41
CA ASN A 55 -2.48 3.74 7.88
C ASN A 55 -3.01 4.65 9.01
N ALA A 56 -3.62 4.07 10.05
CA ALA A 56 -4.06 4.83 11.22
C ALA A 56 -2.89 5.46 11.99
N HIS A 57 -1.75 4.76 12.11
CA HIS A 57 -0.55 5.33 12.69
C HIS A 57 -0.02 6.51 11.87
N VAL A 58 0.05 6.38 10.54
CA VAL A 58 0.48 7.47 9.66
C VAL A 58 -0.45 8.68 9.79
N ALA A 59 -1.77 8.48 9.71
CA ALA A 59 -2.74 9.56 9.85
C ALA A 59 -2.60 10.29 11.18
N LYS A 60 -2.49 9.55 12.29
CA LYS A 60 -2.51 10.12 13.64
C LYS A 60 -1.17 10.72 14.08
N ALA A 61 -0.05 10.07 13.74
CA ALA A 61 1.25 10.35 14.34
C ALA A 61 2.28 10.92 13.36
N VAL A 62 2.05 10.83 12.05
CA VAL A 62 2.99 11.34 11.02
C VAL A 62 2.38 12.55 10.30
N VAL A 63 1.13 12.44 9.87
CA VAL A 63 0.41 13.50 9.15
C VAL A 63 -0.38 14.39 10.11
N GLU A 64 -0.73 13.89 11.29
CA GLU A 64 -1.54 14.59 12.30
C GLU A 64 -2.87 15.11 11.74
N VAL A 65 -3.60 14.23 11.04
CA VAL A 65 -4.90 14.56 10.43
C VAL A 65 -5.91 15.00 11.48
N GLU A 66 -6.53 16.16 11.29
CA GLU A 66 -7.53 16.71 12.21
C GLU A 66 -8.89 15.97 12.15
N ASN A 67 -9.36 15.67 10.93
CA ASN A 67 -10.62 14.94 10.70
C ASN A 67 -10.35 13.49 10.28
N HIS A 68 -10.39 12.58 11.24
CA HIS A 68 -10.14 11.16 10.98
C HIS A 68 -11.19 10.50 10.07
N GLU A 69 -12.46 10.94 10.11
CA GLU A 69 -13.53 10.32 9.31
C GLU A 69 -13.32 10.58 7.82
N GLU A 70 -12.99 11.82 7.46
CA GLU A 70 -12.69 12.20 6.08
C GLU A 70 -11.47 11.42 5.53
N PHE A 71 -10.46 11.20 6.37
CA PHE A 71 -9.32 10.36 6.00
C PHE A 71 -9.73 8.90 5.78
N VAL A 72 -10.59 8.33 6.64
CA VAL A 72 -11.11 6.97 6.48
C VAL A 72 -11.89 6.84 5.17
N GLU A 73 -12.80 7.77 4.89
CA GLU A 73 -13.59 7.78 3.65
C GLU A 73 -12.67 7.85 2.41
N HIS A 74 -11.67 8.72 2.45
CA HIS A 74 -10.68 8.83 1.38
C HIS A 74 -9.93 7.51 1.15
N MET A 75 -9.40 6.90 2.22
CA MET A 75 -8.64 5.66 2.13
C MET A 75 -9.48 4.48 1.65
N VAL A 76 -10.73 4.37 2.11
CA VAL A 76 -11.66 3.32 1.67
C VAL A 76 -11.99 3.49 0.18
N LYS A 77 -12.18 4.72 -0.29
CA LYS A 77 -12.38 4.99 -1.71
C LYS A 77 -11.16 4.58 -2.54
N GLN A 78 -9.95 4.96 -2.12
CA GLN A 78 -8.72 4.56 -2.81
C GLN A 78 -8.56 3.04 -2.87
N TYR A 79 -8.77 2.35 -1.75
CA TYR A 79 -8.73 0.88 -1.72
C TYR A 79 -9.76 0.25 -2.65
N THR A 80 -10.98 0.78 -2.67
CA THR A 80 -12.06 0.28 -3.54
C THR A 80 -11.70 0.42 -5.01
N GLU A 81 -11.13 1.55 -5.41
CA GLU A 81 -10.68 1.80 -6.78
C GLU A 81 -9.53 0.88 -7.18
N MET A 82 -8.50 0.74 -6.34
CA MET A 82 -7.37 -0.18 -6.59
C MET A 82 -7.82 -1.64 -6.68
N LEU A 83 -8.67 -2.09 -5.74
CA LEU A 83 -9.17 -3.47 -5.74
C LEU A 83 -9.98 -3.77 -7.02
N ARG A 84 -10.83 -2.83 -7.45
CA ARG A 84 -11.56 -2.95 -8.72
C ARG A 84 -10.64 -3.03 -9.92
N GLN A 85 -9.59 -2.19 -9.96
CA GLN A 85 -8.61 -2.20 -11.04
C GLN A 85 -7.87 -3.54 -11.10
N HIS A 86 -7.40 -4.06 -9.98
CA HIS A 86 -6.72 -5.35 -9.93
C HIS A 86 -7.66 -6.50 -10.32
N LEU A 87 -8.89 -6.54 -9.81
CA LEU A 87 -9.86 -7.58 -10.21
C LEU A 87 -10.24 -7.53 -11.70
N ALA A 88 -10.10 -6.38 -12.35
CA ALA A 88 -10.32 -6.21 -13.78
C ALA A 88 -9.06 -6.55 -14.61
N ASP A 89 -7.91 -6.79 -13.98
CA ASP A 89 -6.66 -7.12 -14.64
C ASP A 89 -6.70 -8.58 -15.13
N PRO A 90 -6.67 -8.82 -16.46
CA PRO A 90 -6.71 -10.17 -17.01
C PRO A 90 -5.45 -10.99 -16.70
N GLU A 91 -4.35 -10.35 -16.27
CA GLU A 91 -3.08 -11.01 -15.93
C GLU A 91 -2.98 -11.38 -14.44
N LEU A 92 -4.01 -11.10 -13.63
CA LEU A 92 -4.00 -11.38 -12.18
C LEU A 92 -4.09 -12.89 -11.82
N GLY A 93 -4.20 -13.78 -12.81
CA GLY A 93 -4.40 -15.24 -12.63
C GLY A 93 -3.19 -16.10 -12.96
#